data_AF-A0A6I2HB51-F1
#
_entry.id   AF-A0A6I2HB51-F1
#
_cell.length_a   1.000
_cell.length_b   1.000
_cell.length_c   1.000
_cell.angle_alpha   90.00
_cell.angle_beta   90.00
_cell.angle_gamma   90.00
#
_symmetry.space_group_name_H-M   'P 1'
#
loop_
_entity.id
_entity.type
_entity.pdbx_description
1 polymer ?
#
loop_
_entity_poly.entity_id
_entity_poly.type
_entity_poly.pdbx_seq_one_letter_code
_entity_poly.pdbx_strand_id
1 'polypeptide(L)'
;MRADAEVAAEQVDLLFFEVGNAVYGADASQVLRIDRALPDDFSVPELGVLRQGARALVFQLPEGEGHLRVDAVRGVRPVPLNALRRMPPPAGAPPYAVGLCLDAAEDPAQDSAPVLLIDLAETVNSAV
;
A
#
# COMPACT_ATOMS: atom_id res chain seq x y z
N MET A 1 -24.76 -35.74 -1.27
CA MET A 1 -24.96 -34.48 -0.51
C MET A 1 -23.90 -34.41 0.59
N ARG A 2 -22.74 -33.83 0.28
CA ARG A 2 -21.85 -33.17 1.24
C ARG A 2 -21.27 -31.98 0.49
N ALA A 3 -21.52 -30.80 1.05
CA ALA A 3 -21.14 -29.51 0.48
C ALA A 3 -19.73 -29.19 0.95
N ASP A 4 -18.73 -29.50 0.12
CA ASP A 4 -17.41 -28.87 0.19
C ASP A 4 -17.38 -27.74 -0.84
N ALA A 5 -18.34 -26.82 -0.73
CA ALA A 5 -18.14 -25.48 -1.22
C ALA A 5 -17.29 -24.79 -0.15
N GLU A 6 -15.99 -25.09 -0.16
CA GLU A 6 -14.99 -24.19 0.39
C GLU A 6 -15.28 -22.84 -0.27
N VAL A 7 -15.91 -21.93 0.48
CA VAL A 7 -16.03 -20.55 0.07
C VAL A 7 -14.59 -20.08 -0.01
N ALA A 8 -13.99 -20.17 -1.20
CA ALA A 8 -12.68 -19.61 -1.45
C ALA A 8 -12.78 -18.15 -1.01
N ALA A 9 -12.19 -17.85 0.16
CA ALA A 9 -12.28 -16.52 0.72
C ALA A 9 -11.71 -15.58 -0.35
N GLU A 10 -12.52 -14.62 -0.80
CA GLU A 10 -12.05 -13.62 -1.76
C GLU A 10 -10.80 -12.96 -1.15
N GLN A 11 -9.71 -13.00 -1.90
CA GLN A 11 -8.40 -12.47 -1.53
C GLN A 11 -7.99 -11.40 -2.54
N VAL A 12 -7.21 -10.42 -2.07
CA VAL A 12 -6.58 -9.40 -2.90
C VAL A 12 -5.08 -9.40 -2.66
N ASP A 13 -4.30 -9.19 -3.70
CA ASP A 13 -2.85 -9.09 -3.59
C ASP A 13 -2.46 -7.67 -3.20
N LEU A 14 -1.84 -7.53 -2.02
CA LEU A 14 -1.36 -6.24 -1.53
C LEU A 14 0.16 -6.20 -1.54
N LEU A 15 0.72 -5.12 -2.09
CA LEU A 15 2.13 -4.78 -1.94
C LEU A 15 2.33 -3.99 -0.64
N PHE A 16 3.21 -4.49 0.23
CA PHE A 16 3.60 -3.80 1.46
C PHE A 16 4.95 -3.09 1.28
N PHE A 17 5.03 -1.86 1.76
CA PHE A 17 6.24 -1.03 1.66
C PHE A 17 6.37 -0.07 2.83
N GLU A 18 7.55 0.51 2.99
CA GLU A 18 7.92 1.40 4.09
C GLU A 18 8.16 2.83 3.61
N VAL A 19 7.65 3.79 4.38
CA VAL A 19 8.03 5.21 4.28
C VAL A 19 8.27 5.70 5.71
N GLY A 20 9.49 6.15 5.98
CA GLY A 20 9.95 6.54 7.29
C GLY A 20 9.87 5.40 8.31
N ASN A 21 8.97 5.56 9.28
CA ASN A 21 8.76 4.60 10.37
C ASN A 21 7.47 3.77 10.18
N ALA A 22 6.74 3.98 9.10
CA ALA A 22 5.42 3.41 8.87
C ALA A 22 5.43 2.40 7.72
N VAL A 23 4.51 1.43 7.80
CA VAL A 23 4.25 0.45 6.76
C VAL A 23 2.91 0.80 6.12
N TYR A 24 2.91 0.81 4.78
CA TYR A 24 1.75 1.07 3.95
C TYR A 24 1.48 -0.14 3.06
N GLY A 25 0.23 -0.23 2.59
CA GLY A 25 -0.20 -1.21 1.62
C GLY A 25 -0.81 -0.52 0.40
N ALA A 26 -0.59 -1.08 -0.78
CA ALA A 26 -1.30 -0.72 -1.99
C ALA A 26 -1.76 -1.99 -2.71
N ASP A 27 -2.77 -1.88 -3.54
CA ASP A 27 -3.14 -2.98 -4.45
C ASP A 27 -1.95 -3.26 -5.38
N ALA A 28 -1.48 -4.51 -5.40
CA ALA A 28 -0.32 -4.90 -6.18
C ALA A 28 -0.52 -4.69 -7.69
N SER A 29 -1.77 -4.70 -8.17
CA SER A 29 -2.10 -4.45 -9.58
C SER A 29 -1.88 -3.01 -10.01
N GLN A 30 -1.79 -2.06 -9.08
CA GLN A 30 -1.42 -0.68 -9.38
C GLN A 30 0.08 -0.54 -9.68
N VAL A 31 0.91 -1.46 -9.20
CA VAL A 31 2.37 -1.37 -9.29
C VAL A 31 2.88 -2.09 -10.54
N LEU A 32 3.47 -1.32 -11.46
CA LEU A 32 4.06 -1.86 -12.68
C LEU A 32 5.42 -2.52 -12.40
N ARG A 33 6.26 -1.86 -11.59
CA ARG A 33 7.60 -2.32 -11.24
C ARG A 33 8.17 -1.57 -10.02
N ILE A 34 9.29 -2.08 -9.51
CA ILE A 34 10.07 -1.45 -8.44
C ILE A 34 11.45 -1.11 -8.99
N ASP A 35 11.79 0.17 -9.00
CA ASP A 35 13.06 0.67 -9.51
C ASP A 35 13.94 1.24 -8.38
N ARG A 36 15.18 1.60 -8.74
CA ARG A 36 16.00 2.47 -7.88
C ARG A 36 15.47 3.90 -8.00
N ALA A 37 15.34 4.57 -6.88
CA ALA A 37 14.87 5.95 -6.88
C ALA A 37 15.84 6.88 -7.62
N LEU A 38 15.27 7.77 -8.43
CA LEU A 38 15.95 8.87 -9.11
C LEU A 38 15.72 10.20 -8.36
N PRO A 39 16.54 11.23 -8.63
CA PRO A 39 16.38 12.54 -7.99
C PRO A 39 15.02 13.20 -8.23
N ASP A 40 14.43 12.99 -9.41
CA ASP A 40 13.17 13.60 -9.83
C ASP A 40 11.92 12.80 -9.41
N ASP A 41 12.11 11.62 -8.80
CA ASP A 41 11.01 10.84 -8.27
C ASP A 41 10.41 11.57 -7.05
N PHE A 42 9.09 11.57 -6.93
CA PHE A 42 8.40 12.36 -5.94
C PHE A 42 8.28 11.63 -4.59
N SER A 43 8.06 12.40 -3.54
CA SER A 43 7.74 11.90 -2.20
C SER A 43 6.50 12.60 -1.67
N VAL A 44 5.75 11.93 -0.79
CA VAL A 44 4.56 12.49 -0.15
C VAL A 44 4.90 12.76 1.31
N PRO A 45 5.06 14.02 1.75
CA PRO A 45 5.45 14.36 3.12
C PRO A 45 4.53 13.75 4.19
N GLU A 46 3.24 13.62 3.90
CA GLU A 46 2.22 13.07 4.78
C GLU A 46 2.37 11.55 5.01
N LEU A 47 3.06 10.84 4.10
CA LEU A 47 3.46 9.43 4.32
C LEU A 47 4.66 9.31 5.27
N GLY A 48 5.29 10.43 5.63
CA GLY A 48 6.43 10.50 6.52
C GLY A 48 7.73 10.86 5.82
N VAL A 49 8.75 11.13 6.63
CA VAL A 49 10.08 11.52 6.16
C VAL A 49 10.86 10.27 5.77
N LEU A 50 11.29 10.19 4.51
CA LEU A 50 12.14 9.12 4.00
C LEU A 50 13.45 9.05 4.78
N ARG A 51 13.87 7.83 5.15
CA ARG A 51 15.16 7.57 5.80
C ARG A 51 16.28 7.43 4.76
N GLN A 52 16.04 6.63 3.73
CA GLN A 52 16.94 6.39 2.60
C GLN A 52 16.28 6.75 1.28
N GLY A 53 15.00 6.43 1.10
CA GLY A 53 14.25 6.69 -0.14
C GLY A 53 14.95 6.16 -1.39
N ALA A 54 15.54 4.96 -1.30
CA ALA A 54 16.41 4.39 -2.34
C ALA A 54 15.67 3.54 -3.39
N ARG A 55 14.35 3.37 -3.21
CA ARG A 55 13.47 2.61 -4.10
C ARG A 55 12.34 3.51 -4.59
N ALA A 56 11.83 3.20 -5.78
CA ALA A 56 10.65 3.84 -6.33
C ALA A 56 9.62 2.77 -6.69
N LEU A 57 8.37 2.99 -6.27
CA LEU A 57 7.21 2.29 -6.82
C LEU A 57 6.78 3.00 -8.08
N VAL A 58 6.77 2.26 -9.20
CA VAL A 58 6.34 2.80 -10.49
C VAL A 58 4.93 2.30 -10.78
N PHE A 59 4.04 3.21 -11.14
CA PHE A 59 2.63 2.92 -11.43
C PHE A 59 2.10 3.78 -12.57
N GLN A 60 0.98 3.37 -13.16
CA GLN A 60 0.37 4.08 -14.29
C GLN A 60 -0.48 5.27 -13.82
N LEU A 61 -0.32 6.42 -14.48
CA LEU A 61 -1.18 7.59 -14.40
C LEU A 61 -1.78 7.91 -15.78
N PRO A 62 -2.85 8.71 -15.87
CA PRO A 62 -3.39 9.17 -17.15
C PRO A 62 -2.35 9.92 -18.00
N GLU A 63 -1.45 10.69 -17.37
CA GLU A 63 -0.45 11.53 -18.03
C GLU A 63 0.89 10.84 -18.28
N GLY A 64 1.12 9.65 -17.71
CA GLY A 64 2.41 8.96 -17.80
C GLY A 64 2.63 7.94 -16.67
N GLU A 65 3.87 7.77 -16.25
CA GLU A 65 4.21 6.94 -15.08
C GLU A 65 4.39 7.82 -13.84
N GLY A 66 3.84 7.36 -12.71
CA GLY A 66 4.11 7.92 -11.39
C GLY A 66 5.25 7.15 -10.72
N HIS A 67 6.17 7.87 -10.08
CA HIS A 67 7.35 7.32 -9.42
C HIS A 67 7.40 7.76 -7.96
N LEU A 68 6.82 6.96 -7.07
CA LEU A 68 6.78 7.26 -5.63
C LEU A 68 8.01 6.69 -4.92
N ARG A 69 8.80 7.56 -4.29
CA ARG A 69 9.94 7.14 -3.46
C ARG A 69 9.49 6.47 -2.17
N VAL A 70 10.12 5.34 -1.86
CA VAL A 70 9.90 4.54 -0.66
C VAL A 70 11.23 4.09 -0.05
N ASP A 71 11.22 3.78 1.25
CA ASP A 71 12.41 3.31 1.95
C ASP A 71 12.70 1.83 1.66
N ALA A 72 11.66 1.00 1.70
CA ALA A 72 11.78 -0.44 1.46
C ALA A 72 10.49 -1.01 0.87
N VAL A 73 10.62 -2.13 0.15
CA VAL A 73 9.49 -2.97 -0.27
C VAL A 73 9.58 -4.28 0.49
N ARG A 74 8.51 -4.64 1.21
CA ARG A 74 8.42 -5.87 2.00
C ARG A 74 7.95 -7.05 1.16
N GLY A 75 7.15 -6.79 0.13
CA GLY A 75 6.71 -7.80 -0.84
C GLY A 75 5.21 -7.80 -1.06
N VAL A 76 4.77 -8.66 -1.97
CA VAL A 76 3.34 -8.87 -2.28
C VAL A 76 2.84 -10.07 -1.49
N ARG A 77 1.66 -9.94 -0.88
CA ARG A 77 1.00 -11.05 -0.17
C ARG A 77 -0.51 -11.03 -0.46
N PRO A 78 -1.13 -12.22 -0.62
CA PRO A 78 -2.57 -12.31 -0.69
C PRO A 78 -3.17 -12.02 0.69
N VAL A 79 -4.19 -11.17 0.74
CA VAL A 79 -4.88 -10.76 1.96
C VAL A 79 -6.38 -11.07 1.82
N PRO A 80 -6.99 -11.78 2.78
CA PRO A 80 -8.41 -12.07 2.72
C PRO A 80 -9.22 -10.80 2.93
N LEU A 81 -10.33 -10.63 2.18
CA LEU A 81 -11.17 -9.43 2.27
C LEU A 81 -11.69 -9.16 3.70
N ASN A 82 -11.86 -10.21 4.52
CA ASN A 82 -12.30 -10.08 5.90
C ASN A 82 -11.26 -9.44 6.84
N ALA A 83 -9.99 -9.38 6.44
CA ALA A 83 -8.92 -8.66 7.14
C ALA A 83 -8.89 -7.16 6.77
N LEU A 84 -9.66 -6.75 5.76
CA LEU A 84 -9.74 -5.37 5.32
C LEU A 84 -10.86 -4.61 6.05
N ARG A 85 -10.60 -3.34 6.34
CA ARG A 85 -11.60 -2.41 6.86
C ARG A 85 -11.62 -1.17 5.98
N ARG A 86 -12.83 -0.78 5.57
CA ARG A 86 -13.03 0.52 4.92
C ARG A 86 -12.70 1.61 5.92
N MET A 87 -12.07 2.66 5.42
CA MET A 87 -11.95 3.87 6.21
C MET A 87 -13.35 4.45 6.40
N PRO A 88 -13.81 4.71 7.64
CA PRO A 88 -15.00 5.53 7.83
C PRO A 88 -14.70 6.91 7.23
N PRO A 89 -15.58 7.51 6.42
CA PRO A 89 -15.29 8.78 5.74
C PRO A 89 -15.04 9.88 6.78
N PRO A 90 -13.78 10.33 7.01
CA PRO A 90 -13.51 11.36 7.99
C PRO A 90 -13.49 12.72 7.29
N ALA A 91 -13.89 13.76 7.99
CA ALA A 91 -13.42 15.10 7.68
C ALA A 91 -11.90 15.12 7.95
N GLY A 92 -11.07 14.97 6.91
CA GLY A 92 -9.62 15.12 7.00
C GLY A 92 -8.76 13.86 6.80
N ALA A 93 -9.30 12.74 6.28
CA ALA A 93 -8.40 11.72 5.72
C ALA A 93 -7.67 12.28 4.48
N PRO A 94 -6.40 11.91 4.26
CA PRO A 94 -5.75 12.16 2.98
C PRO A 94 -6.55 11.53 1.83
N PRO A 95 -6.60 12.16 0.65
CA PRO A 95 -7.40 11.68 -0.48
C PRO A 95 -6.96 10.29 -0.97
N TYR A 96 -5.68 9.96 -0.80
CA TYR A 96 -5.12 8.67 -1.15
C TYR A 96 -5.45 7.55 -0.15
N ALA A 97 -6.03 7.84 1.02
CA ALA A 97 -6.28 6.82 2.04
C ALA A 97 -7.58 6.04 1.74
N VAL A 98 -7.47 4.75 1.44
CA VAL A 98 -8.62 3.92 1.03
C VAL A 98 -9.14 2.98 2.12
N GLY A 99 -8.28 2.54 3.04
CA GLY A 99 -8.69 1.57 4.05
C GLY A 99 -7.57 1.14 4.99
N LEU A 100 -7.84 0.11 5.77
CA LEU A 100 -6.89 -0.51 6.69
C LEU A 100 -6.83 -2.01 6.45
N CYS A 101 -5.63 -2.58 6.51
CA CYS A 101 -5.41 -4.02 6.63
C CYS A 101 -5.07 -4.34 8.09
N LEU A 102 -5.90 -5.17 8.73
CA LEU A 102 -5.76 -5.51 10.16
C LEU A 102 -4.79 -6.66 10.40
N ASP A 103 -4.56 -7.51 9.40
CA ASP A 103 -3.71 -8.70 9.50
C ASP A 103 -2.53 -8.57 8.53
N ALA A 104 -1.72 -7.55 8.76
CA ALA A 104 -0.54 -7.28 7.95
C ALA A 104 0.70 -8.06 8.44
N ALA A 105 0.56 -8.83 9.52
CA ALA A 105 1.63 -9.61 10.12
C ALA A 105 2.13 -10.66 9.12
N GLU A 106 3.45 -10.82 8.99
CA GLU A 106 4.00 -12.02 8.34
C GLU A 106 3.97 -13.22 9.29
N ASP A 107 3.91 -12.95 10.60
CA ASP A 107 3.89 -13.92 11.68
C ASP A 107 2.63 -13.75 12.55
N PRO A 108 1.72 -14.75 12.58
CA PRO A 108 0.47 -14.68 13.35
C PRO A 108 0.68 -14.63 14.87
N ALA A 109 1.91 -14.82 15.37
CA ALA A 109 2.24 -14.66 16.79
C ALA A 109 2.57 -13.20 17.19
N GLN A 110 2.63 -12.26 16.24
CA GLN A 110 2.95 -10.87 16.50
C GLN A 110 1.72 -9.97 16.32
N ASP A 111 1.36 -9.23 17.37
CA ASP A 111 0.43 -8.11 17.29
C ASP A 111 0.96 -7.11 16.25
N SER A 112 0.37 -7.12 15.05
CA SER A 112 0.72 -6.18 14.01
C SER A 112 -0.19 -4.97 14.07
N ALA A 113 0.42 -3.79 14.09
CA ALA A 113 -0.31 -2.55 13.91
C ALA A 113 -1.05 -2.59 12.56
N PRO A 114 -2.28 -2.03 12.48
CA PRO A 114 -3.01 -1.97 11.23
C PRO A 114 -2.21 -1.18 10.19
N VAL A 115 -2.17 -1.70 8.97
CA VAL A 115 -1.48 -1.06 7.84
C VAL A 115 -2.47 -0.20 7.08
N LEU A 116 -2.09 1.06 6.84
CA LEU A 116 -2.87 1.98 6.00
C LEU A 116 -2.78 1.53 4.54
N LEU A 117 -3.94 1.33 3.92
CA LEU A 117 -4.05 1.08 2.50
C LEU A 117 -4.22 2.41 1.77
N ILE A 118 -3.40 2.61 0.74
CA ILE A 118 -3.39 3.81 -0.08
C ILE A 118 -3.62 3.51 -1.55
N ASP A 119 -4.26 4.45 -2.25
CA ASP A 119 -4.32 4.50 -3.71
C ASP A 119 -3.09 5.25 -4.21
N LEU A 120 -2.23 4.57 -4.99
CA LEU A 120 -0.99 5.15 -5.49
C LEU A 120 -1.25 6.30 -6.47
N ALA A 121 -2.27 6.21 -7.31
CA ALA A 121 -2.57 7.25 -8.28
C ALA A 121 -2.98 8.56 -7.58
N GLU A 122 -3.76 8.45 -6.51
CA GLU A 122 -4.19 9.61 -5.70
C GLU A 122 -3.04 10.26 -4.91
N THR A 123 -1.92 9.56 -4.70
CA THR A 123 -0.77 10.16 -3.99
C THR A 123 -0.15 11.34 -4.73
N VAL A 124 -0.28 11.38 -6.06
CA VAL A 124 0.25 12.46 -6.90
C VAL A 124 -0.41 13.80 -6.58
N ASN A 125 -1.69 13.77 -6.20
CA ASN A 125 -2.43 14.95 -5.78
C ASN A 125 -1.96 15.52 -4.43
N SER A 126 -1.11 14.77 -3.71
CA SER A 126 -0.49 15.15 -2.44
C SER A 126 1.03 15.26 -2.54
N ALA A 127 1.60 15.16 -3.75
CA ALA A 127 3.02 15.36 -3.99
C ALA A 127 3.35 16.87 -3.95
N VAL A 128 4.52 17.22 -3.42
CA VAL A 128 5.07 18.59 -3.38
C VAL A 128 6.33 18.68 -4.23
#